data_AF-A0A7S0EPP1-F1
#
_entry.id   AF-A0A7S0EPP1-F1
#
_cell.length_a   1.000
_cell.length_b   1.000
_cell.length_c   1.000
_cell.angle_alpha   90.00
_cell.angle_beta   90.00
_cell.angle_gamma   90.00
#
_symmetry.space_group_name_H-M   'P 1'
#
loop_
_entity.id
_entity.type
_entity.pdbx_description
1 polymer ?
#
loop_
_entity_poly.entity_id
_entity_poly.type
_entity_poly.pdbx_seq_one_letter_code
_entity_poly.pdbx_strand_id
1 'polypeptide(L)'
;VVAFATAMLTFPFGFFRSSPQDVTNELFGSEPFDFTARWSNPSLLLNLGIFTVCKFAFTCIAVGAPISCGVYTPVFLIGAASGRFFGEVINLLSSEEGQITAGGYAVVGAAAMAAGVTRTISTAVIVFELTGQLNHMLPLLVAVLLACGVGNLINDSIYDTMMKLNQLPFLQPLEAHQTKGLCASHPEVMDPGVLALARHCTYGDIHSLLKQSDASEFPLVESATSPLLVGAVRRSGLEQLLARQMFGPAREQAGVIEQLRDRLKRRLSDLSGTAPLARLRRPTPPLHGMHGMHGMRGF
;
A
#
# COMPACT_ATOMS: atom_id res chain seq x y z
N VAL A 1 -7.57 13.43 -21.74
CA VAL A 1 -6.54 14.43 -22.10
C VAL A 1 -5.15 13.82 -22.12
N VAL A 2 -4.64 13.28 -21.00
CA VAL A 2 -3.30 12.65 -20.93
C VAL A 2 -3.10 11.58 -22.01
N ALA A 3 -4.03 10.63 -22.15
CA ALA A 3 -3.93 9.58 -23.18
C ALA A 3 -3.90 10.13 -24.62
N PHE A 4 -4.62 11.23 -24.89
CA PHE A 4 -4.62 11.86 -26.21
C PHE A 4 -3.29 12.59 -26.47
N ALA A 5 -2.78 13.31 -25.47
CA ALA A 5 -1.49 14.00 -25.56
C ALA A 5 -0.32 13.03 -25.72
N THR A 6 -0.30 11.94 -24.94
CA THR A 6 0.73 10.91 -25.10
C THR A 6 0.59 10.23 -26.46
N ALA A 7 -0.62 9.90 -26.92
CA ALA A 7 -0.82 9.33 -28.26
C ALA A 7 -0.32 10.26 -29.38
N MET A 8 -0.63 11.57 -29.32
CA MET A 8 -0.15 12.53 -30.32
C MET A 8 1.38 12.68 -30.34
N LEU A 9 2.01 12.72 -29.17
CA LEU A 9 3.48 12.81 -29.06
C LEU A 9 4.18 11.51 -29.50
N THR A 10 3.50 10.38 -29.35
CA THR A 10 4.04 9.05 -29.62
C THR A 10 3.84 8.62 -31.08
N PHE A 11 2.76 9.08 -31.71
CA PHE A 11 2.40 8.78 -33.11
C PHE A 11 3.50 9.03 -34.16
N PRO A 12 4.26 10.15 -34.14
CA PRO A 12 5.29 10.40 -35.15
C PRO A 12 6.52 9.48 -35.04
N PHE A 13 6.74 8.82 -33.90
CA PHE A 13 7.91 7.98 -33.66
C PHE A 13 7.57 6.50 -33.85
N GLY A 14 8.00 5.91 -34.97
CA GLY A 14 7.66 4.53 -35.34
C GLY A 14 8.06 3.46 -34.31
N PHE A 15 9.12 3.69 -33.52
CA PHE A 15 9.56 2.77 -32.47
C PHE A 15 8.65 2.74 -31.23
N PHE A 16 7.80 3.75 -31.02
CA PHE A 16 6.82 3.69 -29.93
C PHE A 16 5.51 2.98 -30.31
N ARG A 17 5.28 2.68 -31.58
CA ARG A 17 4.04 2.06 -32.07
C ARG A 17 3.94 0.57 -31.76
N SER A 18 5.06 -0.10 -31.44
CA SER A 18 5.07 -1.53 -31.10
C SER A 18 4.51 -1.82 -29.71
N SER A 19 4.07 -3.06 -29.54
CA SER A 19 3.73 -3.57 -28.23
C SER A 19 4.98 -3.57 -27.32
N PRO A 20 4.82 -3.35 -26.00
CA PRO A 20 5.94 -3.39 -25.07
C PRO A 20 6.70 -4.72 -25.07
N GLN A 21 6.01 -5.84 -25.31
CA GLN A 21 6.60 -7.18 -25.34
C GLN A 21 7.52 -7.34 -26.54
N ASP A 22 7.10 -6.88 -27.72
CA ASP A 22 7.93 -6.93 -28.94
C ASP A 22 9.20 -6.10 -28.74
N VAL A 23 9.07 -4.91 -28.15
CA VAL A 23 10.24 -4.04 -27.87
C VAL A 23 11.18 -4.69 -26.87
N THR A 24 10.67 -5.35 -25.81
CA THR A 24 11.53 -6.08 -24.87
C THR A 24 12.29 -7.22 -25.56
N ASN A 25 11.62 -7.99 -26.40
CA ASN A 25 12.25 -9.09 -27.15
C ASN A 25 13.30 -8.55 -28.13
N GLU A 26 13.02 -7.45 -28.83
CA GLU A 26 13.98 -6.74 -29.69
C GLU A 26 15.22 -6.27 -28.89
N LEU A 27 15.02 -5.72 -27.69
CA LEU A 27 16.12 -5.21 -26.84
C LEU A 27 17.01 -6.34 -26.29
N PHE A 28 16.43 -7.50 -25.99
CA PHE A 28 17.16 -8.66 -25.45
C PHE A 28 17.86 -9.50 -26.51
N GLY A 29 17.54 -9.30 -27.80
CA GLY A 29 18.16 -10.03 -28.91
C GLY A 29 19.70 -9.91 -28.95
N SER A 30 20.36 -11.03 -29.20
CA SER A 30 21.82 -11.17 -29.33
C SER A 30 22.36 -11.03 -30.75
N GLU A 31 21.51 -11.20 -31.75
CA GLU A 31 21.90 -11.03 -33.15
C GLU A 31 22.26 -9.57 -33.45
N PRO A 32 23.24 -9.29 -34.33
CA PRO A 32 23.42 -7.96 -34.89
C PRO A 32 22.09 -7.60 -35.55
N PHE A 33 21.42 -6.58 -35.00
CA PHE A 33 20.06 -6.15 -35.38
C PHE A 33 19.79 -6.38 -36.87
N ASP A 34 18.96 -7.36 -37.21
CA ASP A 34 18.46 -7.41 -38.58
C ASP A 34 17.42 -6.29 -38.72
N PHE A 35 17.80 -5.34 -39.57
CA PHE A 35 17.27 -3.99 -39.66
C PHE A 35 15.83 -4.01 -40.19
N THR A 36 14.84 -4.25 -39.34
CA THR A 36 13.62 -3.46 -39.53
C THR A 36 14.06 -2.00 -39.35
N ALA A 37 13.85 -1.17 -40.36
CA ALA A 37 14.41 0.17 -40.55
C ALA A 37 14.11 1.23 -39.45
N ARG A 38 13.72 0.79 -38.25
CA ARG A 38 13.06 1.53 -37.18
C ARG A 38 13.99 2.10 -36.11
N TRP A 39 15.05 1.37 -35.75
CA TRP A 39 16.00 1.81 -34.72
C TRP A 39 17.28 2.43 -35.29
N SER A 40 17.62 2.11 -36.54
CA SER A 40 18.90 2.49 -37.16
C SER A 40 18.95 3.92 -37.70
N ASN A 41 17.83 4.49 -38.14
CA ASN A 41 17.80 5.84 -38.73
C ASN A 41 17.33 6.86 -37.67
N PRO A 42 18.08 7.95 -37.39
CA PRO A 42 19.41 8.33 -37.88
C PRO A 42 20.59 7.72 -37.12
N SER A 43 20.44 7.36 -35.83
CA SER A 43 21.45 6.57 -35.11
C SER A 43 20.82 5.78 -33.96
N LEU A 44 21.32 4.56 -33.75
CA LEU A 44 20.80 3.62 -32.75
C LEU A 44 20.85 4.19 -31.33
N LEU A 45 22.01 4.74 -30.94
CA LEU A 45 22.21 5.33 -29.63
C LEU A 45 21.29 6.52 -29.35
N LEU A 46 21.08 7.39 -30.34
CA LEU A 46 20.20 8.55 -30.21
C LEU A 46 18.74 8.09 -30.04
N ASN A 47 18.30 7.12 -30.85
CA ASN A 47 16.94 6.59 -30.76
C ASN A 47 16.69 5.88 -29.41
N LEU A 48 17.66 5.09 -28.92
CA LEU A 48 17.57 4.46 -27.59
C LEU A 48 17.53 5.50 -26.46
N GLY A 49 18.34 6.56 -26.57
CA GLY A 49 18.36 7.66 -25.61
C GLY A 49 17.02 8.41 -25.59
N ILE A 50 16.51 8.82 -26.75
CA ILE A 50 15.19 9.48 -26.87
C ILE A 50 14.08 8.56 -26.35
N PHE A 51 14.09 7.28 -26.73
CA PHE A 51 13.10 6.32 -26.26
C PHE A 51 13.10 6.21 -24.73
N THR A 52 14.27 6.09 -24.11
CA THR A 52 14.44 6.00 -22.66
C THR A 52 13.87 7.24 -21.96
N VAL A 53 14.26 8.44 -22.40
CA VAL A 53 13.83 9.71 -21.78
C VAL A 53 12.34 9.94 -21.94
N CYS A 54 11.81 9.76 -23.15
CA CYS A 54 10.39 9.96 -23.43
C CYS A 54 9.53 8.90 -22.74
N LYS A 55 9.92 7.61 -22.73
CA LYS A 55 9.20 6.57 -21.98
C LYS A 55 9.21 6.84 -20.48
N PHE A 56 10.32 7.32 -19.92
CA PHE A 56 10.39 7.72 -18.53
C PHE A 56 9.40 8.85 -18.23
N ALA A 57 9.41 9.93 -19.01
CA ALA A 57 8.47 11.05 -18.84
C ALA A 57 7.01 10.62 -18.96
N PHE A 58 6.66 9.82 -19.98
CA PHE A 58 5.30 9.31 -20.14
C PHE A 58 4.87 8.38 -19.01
N THR A 59 5.79 7.58 -18.47
CA THR A 59 5.52 6.71 -17.34
C THR A 59 5.24 7.54 -16.08
N CYS A 60 6.02 8.59 -15.80
CA CYS A 60 5.74 9.50 -14.69
C CYS A 60 4.35 10.14 -14.79
N ILE A 61 3.96 10.61 -15.98
CA ILE A 61 2.63 11.20 -16.21
C ILE A 61 1.53 10.14 -16.07
N ALA A 62 1.75 8.92 -16.56
CA ALA A 62 0.77 7.84 -16.49
C ALA A 62 0.53 7.33 -15.06
N VAL A 63 1.59 7.21 -14.24
CA VAL A 63 1.50 6.80 -12.84
C VAL A 63 0.73 7.81 -12.00
N GLY A 64 0.82 9.10 -12.32
CA GLY A 64 0.06 10.16 -11.64
C GLY A 64 -1.42 10.24 -12.02
N ALA A 65 -1.88 9.47 -13.02
CA ALA A 65 -3.28 9.48 -13.42
C ALA A 65 -4.14 8.62 -12.46
N PRO A 66 -5.39 9.01 -12.16
CA PRO A 66 -6.30 8.26 -11.27
C PRO A 66 -6.89 7.04 -11.99
N ILE A 67 -6.03 6.12 -12.41
CA ILE A 67 -6.37 4.91 -13.18
C ILE A 67 -5.63 3.74 -12.53
N SER A 68 -6.27 2.57 -12.46
CA SER A 68 -5.57 1.33 -12.07
C SER A 68 -4.53 0.98 -13.14
N CYS A 69 -3.25 1.10 -12.80
CA CYS A 69 -2.14 0.84 -13.70
C CYS A 69 -0.98 0.16 -12.97
N GLY A 70 -0.35 -0.81 -13.63
CA GLY A 70 0.88 -1.45 -13.13
C GLY A 70 2.12 -0.66 -13.54
N VAL A 71 3.04 -0.43 -12.61
CA VAL A 71 4.27 0.34 -12.87
C VAL A 71 5.47 -0.54 -13.26
N TYR A 72 5.38 -1.86 -13.04
CA TYR A 72 6.50 -2.77 -13.26
C TYR A 72 6.94 -2.85 -14.72
N THR A 73 6.02 -3.15 -15.65
CA THR A 73 6.32 -3.30 -17.08
C THR A 73 6.96 -2.06 -17.72
N PRO A 74 6.45 -0.82 -17.54
CA PRO A 74 7.09 0.35 -18.14
C PRO A 74 8.47 0.63 -17.55
N VAL A 75 8.67 0.45 -16.23
CA VAL A 75 9.98 0.60 -15.58
C VAL A 75 10.97 -0.45 -16.09
N PHE A 76 10.51 -1.69 -16.26
CA PHE A 76 11.29 -2.78 -16.82
C PHE A 76 11.79 -2.44 -18.23
N LEU A 77 10.91 -1.89 -19.07
CA LEU A 77 11.24 -1.48 -20.44
C LEU A 77 12.24 -0.32 -20.50
N ILE A 78 12.08 0.68 -19.62
CA ILE A 78 13.02 1.81 -19.52
C ILE A 78 14.41 1.30 -19.07
N GLY A 79 14.45 0.35 -18.13
CA GLY A 79 15.69 -0.28 -17.70
C GLY A 79 16.34 -1.09 -18.81
N ALA A 80 15.55 -1.84 -19.60
CA ALA A 80 16.05 -2.59 -20.75
C ALA A 80 16.69 -1.67 -21.80
N ALA A 81 16.02 -0.57 -22.14
CA ALA A 81 16.53 0.41 -23.09
C ALA A 81 17.79 1.11 -22.58
N SER A 82 17.84 1.48 -21.29
CA SER A 82 19.01 2.09 -20.65
C SER A 82 20.21 1.14 -20.61
N GLY A 83 19.96 -0.13 -20.28
CA GLY A 83 20.98 -1.18 -20.27
C GLY A 83 21.54 -1.45 -21.66
N ARG A 84 20.67 -1.52 -22.69
CA ARG A 84 21.09 -1.65 -24.08
C ARG A 84 21.91 -0.44 -24.53
N PHE A 85 21.44 0.78 -24.24
CA PHE A 85 22.18 2.01 -24.53
C PHE A 85 23.61 1.96 -23.94
N PHE A 86 23.74 1.55 -22.68
CA PHE A 86 25.04 1.40 -22.04
C PHE A 86 25.91 0.30 -22.67
N GLY A 87 25.31 -0.84 -23.03
CA GLY A 87 25.99 -1.93 -23.72
C GLY A 87 26.54 -1.52 -25.09
N GLU A 88 25.75 -0.77 -25.87
CA GLU A 88 26.19 -0.25 -27.18
C GLU A 88 27.30 0.81 -27.02
N VAL A 89 27.25 1.66 -25.99
CA VAL A 89 28.33 2.60 -25.69
C VAL A 89 29.62 1.87 -25.34
N ILE A 90 29.55 0.82 -24.51
CA ILE A 90 30.73 -0.01 -24.19
C ILE A 90 31.28 -0.67 -25.46
N ASN A 91 30.40 -1.21 -26.31
CA ASN A 91 30.81 -1.85 -27.55
C ASN A 91 31.56 -0.88 -28.50
N LEU A 92 31.18 0.40 -28.52
CA LEU A 92 31.92 1.42 -29.28
C LEU A 92 33.28 1.78 -28.67
N LEU A 93 33.41 1.68 -27.34
CA LEU A 93 34.65 2.01 -26.62
C LEU A 93 35.65 0.84 -26.63
N SER A 94 35.16 -0.39 -26.64
CA SER A 94 35.97 -1.60 -26.74
C SER A 94 36.46 -1.79 -28.17
N SER A 95 37.72 -1.42 -28.43
CA SER A 95 38.38 -1.61 -29.74
C SER A 95 38.81 -3.06 -30.01
N GLU A 96 38.60 -3.97 -29.08
CA GLU A 96 38.95 -5.39 -29.23
C GLU A 96 37.77 -6.21 -29.72
N GLU A 97 38.03 -7.18 -30.59
CA GLU A 97 37.09 -8.13 -31.23
C GLU A 97 36.44 -9.12 -30.23
N GLY A 98 36.27 -8.74 -28.96
CA GLY A 98 35.39 -9.43 -28.04
C GLY A 98 33.95 -9.13 -28.40
N GLN A 99 33.17 -10.14 -28.78
CA GLN A 99 31.74 -10.01 -29.04
C GLN A 99 31.00 -9.62 -27.75
N ILE A 100 30.95 -8.33 -27.43
CA ILE A 100 30.15 -7.80 -26.32
C ILE A 100 28.69 -7.78 -26.77
N THR A 101 27.93 -8.78 -26.31
CA THR A 101 26.50 -8.85 -26.61
C THR A 101 25.73 -7.83 -25.79
N ALA A 102 25.34 -6.70 -26.40
CA ALA A 102 24.59 -5.63 -25.74
C ALA A 102 23.22 -6.10 -25.18
N GLY A 103 22.68 -7.24 -25.65
CA GLY A 103 21.47 -7.87 -25.10
C GLY A 103 21.62 -8.27 -23.63
N GLY A 104 22.80 -8.74 -23.21
CA GLY A 104 23.05 -9.07 -21.80
C GLY A 104 22.97 -7.84 -20.89
N TYR A 105 23.49 -6.70 -21.35
CA TYR A 105 23.39 -5.43 -20.63
C TYR A 105 21.96 -4.91 -20.55
N ALA A 106 21.15 -5.13 -21.60
CA ALA A 106 19.73 -4.80 -21.58
C ALA A 106 18.99 -5.59 -20.49
N VAL A 107 19.23 -6.89 -20.37
CA VAL A 107 18.63 -7.74 -19.33
C VAL A 107 19.02 -7.26 -17.93
N VAL A 108 20.31 -6.98 -17.71
CA VAL A 108 20.80 -6.50 -16.41
C VAL A 108 20.21 -5.13 -16.05
N GLY A 109 20.15 -4.21 -17.01
CA GLY A 109 19.55 -2.88 -16.81
C GLY A 109 18.05 -2.96 -16.50
N ALA A 110 17.32 -3.85 -17.17
CA ALA A 110 15.89 -4.07 -16.94
C ALA A 110 15.61 -4.52 -15.50
N ALA A 111 16.34 -5.54 -15.03
CA ALA A 111 16.22 -6.04 -13.66
C ALA A 111 16.66 -4.98 -12.63
N ALA A 112 17.81 -4.33 -12.83
CA ALA A 112 18.35 -3.36 -11.89
C ALA A 112 17.43 -2.15 -11.71
N MET A 113 16.85 -1.63 -12.79
CA MET A 113 15.93 -0.49 -12.71
C MET A 113 14.60 -0.89 -12.04
N ALA A 114 14.05 -2.06 -12.37
CA ALA A 114 12.86 -2.58 -11.71
C ALA A 114 13.10 -2.81 -10.22
N ALA A 115 14.26 -3.36 -9.85
CA ALA A 115 14.68 -3.54 -8.46
C ALA A 115 14.80 -2.21 -7.71
N GLY A 116 15.48 -1.24 -8.32
CA GLY A 116 15.69 0.09 -7.73
C GLY A 116 14.39 0.84 -7.46
N VAL A 117 13.39 0.74 -8.35
CA VAL A 117 12.09 1.40 -8.17
C VAL A 117 11.20 0.66 -7.18
N THR A 118 11.17 -0.67 -7.24
CA THR A 118 10.28 -1.49 -6.39
C THR A 118 10.86 -1.84 -5.02
N ARG A 119 12.17 -1.70 -4.83
CA ARG A 119 12.93 -2.16 -3.64
C ARG A 119 12.89 -3.67 -3.45
N THR A 120 12.87 -4.45 -4.53
CA THR A 120 12.77 -5.91 -4.44
C THR A 120 13.87 -6.62 -5.22
N ILE A 121 14.52 -7.58 -4.56
CA ILE A 121 15.57 -8.45 -5.14
C ILE A 121 14.94 -9.56 -6.00
N SER A 122 13.66 -9.89 -5.77
CA SER A 122 12.90 -10.88 -6.55
C SER A 122 12.85 -10.55 -8.04
N THR A 123 13.00 -9.29 -8.42
CA THR A 123 13.14 -8.87 -9.82
C THR A 123 14.29 -9.58 -10.55
N ALA A 124 15.42 -9.84 -9.87
CA ALA A 124 16.52 -10.61 -10.46
C ALA A 124 16.07 -12.04 -10.80
N VAL A 125 15.31 -12.67 -9.91
CA VAL A 125 14.81 -14.04 -10.07
C VAL A 125 13.79 -14.11 -11.21
N ILE A 126 12.86 -13.15 -11.27
CA ILE A 126 11.88 -13.07 -12.37
C ILE A 126 12.59 -12.97 -13.72
N VAL A 127 13.57 -12.08 -13.85
CA VAL A 127 14.30 -11.86 -15.11
C VAL A 127 15.18 -13.05 -15.46
N PHE A 128 15.77 -13.68 -14.44
CA PHE A 128 16.50 -14.93 -14.60
C PHE A 128 15.61 -16.04 -15.16
N GLU A 129 14.43 -16.25 -14.59
CA GLU A 129 13.48 -17.26 -15.07
C GLU A 129 13.01 -16.96 -16.50
N LEU A 130 12.80 -15.68 -16.84
CA LEU A 130 12.36 -15.26 -18.18
C LEU A 130 13.44 -15.43 -19.24
N THR A 131 14.72 -15.23 -18.90
CA THR A 131 15.83 -15.35 -19.87
C THR A 131 16.39 -16.76 -19.98
N GLY A 132 16.23 -17.59 -18.94
CA GLY A 132 16.60 -19.02 -18.98
C GLY A 132 18.09 -19.32 -19.11
N GLN A 133 18.97 -18.31 -19.00
CA GLN A 133 20.42 -18.46 -19.12
C GLN A 133 21.13 -18.19 -17.80
N LEU A 134 21.75 -19.24 -17.22
CA LEU A 134 22.40 -19.21 -15.91
C LEU A 134 23.73 -18.42 -15.87
N ASN A 135 24.39 -18.26 -17.02
CA ASN A 135 25.77 -17.76 -17.07
C ASN A 135 25.92 -16.29 -16.63
N HIS A 136 24.84 -15.50 -16.68
CA HIS A 136 24.85 -14.08 -16.30
C HIS A 136 24.14 -13.78 -14.97
N MET A 137 23.84 -14.81 -14.16
CA MET A 137 23.09 -14.65 -12.92
C MET A 137 23.85 -13.86 -11.84
N LEU A 138 25.16 -14.11 -11.69
CA LEU A 138 25.95 -13.45 -10.64
C LEU A 138 26.07 -11.93 -10.88
N PRO A 139 26.45 -11.43 -12.07
CA PRO A 139 26.48 -9.99 -12.34
C PRO A 139 25.10 -9.33 -12.23
N LEU A 140 24.04 -10.02 -12.65
CA LEU A 140 22.66 -9.56 -12.54
C LEU A 140 22.28 -9.31 -11.07
N LEU A 141 22.56 -10.27 -10.20
CA LEU A 141 22.24 -10.18 -8.77
C LEU A 141 23.00 -9.02 -8.11
N VAL A 142 24.28 -8.87 -8.42
CA VAL A 142 25.10 -7.76 -7.88
C VAL A 142 24.55 -6.41 -8.32
N ALA A 143 24.20 -6.24 -9.60
CA ALA A 143 23.62 -5.00 -10.12
C ALA A 143 22.27 -4.67 -9.44
N VAL A 144 21.41 -5.68 -9.25
CA VAL A 144 20.12 -5.55 -8.57
C VAL A 144 20.29 -5.14 -7.10
N LEU A 145 21.23 -5.77 -6.38
CA LEU A 145 21.52 -5.42 -4.98
C LEU A 145 22.05 -4.00 -4.86
N LEU A 146 22.95 -3.59 -5.75
CA LEU A 146 23.47 -2.21 -5.78
C LEU A 146 22.36 -1.20 -6.08
N ALA A 147 21.50 -1.47 -7.05
CA ALA A 147 20.38 -0.58 -7.39
C ALA A 147 19.38 -0.44 -6.22
N CYS A 148 19.03 -1.55 -5.57
CA CYS A 148 18.22 -1.54 -4.35
C CYS A 148 18.88 -0.74 -3.23
N GLY A 149 20.16 -1.02 -2.94
CA GLY A 149 20.91 -0.37 -1.87
C GLY A 149 21.08 1.12 -2.08
N VAL A 150 21.50 1.54 -3.29
CA VAL A 150 21.68 2.95 -3.63
C VAL A 150 20.36 3.69 -3.50
N GLY A 151 19.27 3.16 -4.04
CA GLY A 151 18.05 3.93 -3.92
C GLY A 151 17.46 3.86 -2.50
N ASN A 152 17.69 2.82 -1.68
CA ASN A 152 17.26 2.82 -0.27
C ASN A 152 17.88 3.99 0.51
N LEU A 153 19.07 4.43 0.08
CA LEU A 153 19.73 5.62 0.62
C LEU A 153 19.09 6.93 0.15
N ILE A 154 18.49 6.95 -1.04
CA ILE A 154 17.99 8.18 -1.68
C ILE A 154 16.50 8.39 -1.42
N ASN A 155 15.66 7.38 -1.67
CA ASN A 155 14.19 7.50 -1.69
C ASN A 155 13.49 6.19 -1.26
N ASP A 156 12.28 6.32 -0.73
CA ASP A 156 11.37 5.19 -0.46
C ASP A 156 11.01 4.42 -1.74
N SER A 157 10.42 3.22 -1.57
CA SER A 157 9.86 2.49 -2.71
C SER A 157 8.71 3.27 -3.36
N ILE A 158 8.47 3.01 -4.64
CA ILE A 158 7.31 3.60 -5.32
C ILE A 158 6.00 3.22 -4.63
N TYR A 159 5.90 2.00 -4.11
CA TYR A 159 4.68 1.51 -3.47
C TYR A 159 4.44 2.18 -2.12
N ASP A 160 5.49 2.37 -1.32
CA ASP A 160 5.39 3.10 -0.06
C ASP A 160 5.03 4.56 -0.30
N THR A 161 5.60 5.17 -1.34
CA THR A 161 5.28 6.55 -1.73
C THR A 161 3.82 6.66 -2.16
N MET A 162 3.33 5.76 -3.01
CA MET A 162 1.93 5.74 -3.43
C MET A 162 0.97 5.48 -2.26
N MET A 163 1.36 4.64 -1.31
CA MET A 163 0.58 4.38 -0.10
C MET A 163 0.47 5.64 0.78
N LYS A 164 1.59 6.36 0.98
CA LYS A 164 1.62 7.64 1.72
C LYS A 164 0.80 8.72 1.01
N LEU A 165 0.91 8.83 -0.32
CA LEU A 165 0.14 9.77 -1.12
C LEU A 165 -1.38 9.53 -1.02
N ASN A 166 -1.79 8.26 -0.96
CA ASN A 166 -3.19 7.88 -0.78
C ASN A 166 -3.66 7.88 0.69
N GLN A 167 -2.80 8.28 1.64
CA GLN A 167 -3.10 8.34 3.08
C GLN A 167 -3.71 7.05 3.65
N LEU A 168 -3.23 5.90 3.17
CA LEU A 168 -3.71 4.62 3.67
C LEU A 168 -3.13 4.37 5.08
N PRO A 169 -3.95 3.90 6.04
CA PRO A 169 -3.46 3.56 7.37
C PRO A 169 -2.54 2.33 7.28
N PHE A 170 -1.24 2.57 7.32
CA PHE A 170 -0.22 1.53 7.32
C PHE A 170 0.72 1.70 8.50
N LEU A 171 0.91 0.62 9.24
CA LEU A 171 1.87 0.60 10.34
C LEU A 171 3.26 0.32 9.78
N GLN A 172 4.07 1.36 9.65
CA GLN A 172 5.45 1.18 9.20
C GLN A 172 6.24 0.41 10.26
N PRO A 173 7.03 -0.61 9.86
CA PRO A 173 7.96 -1.26 10.77
C PRO A 173 8.98 -0.22 11.21
N LEU A 174 8.93 0.15 12.49
CA LEU A 174 9.87 1.09 13.07
C LEU A 174 11.23 0.40 13.21
N GLU A 175 12.26 0.93 12.56
CA GLU A 175 13.62 0.42 12.75
C GLU A 175 14.10 0.69 14.18
N ALA A 176 14.96 -0.20 14.70
CA ALA A 176 15.49 -0.11 16.07
C ALA A 176 16.20 1.23 16.37
N HIS A 177 16.67 1.95 15.35
CA HIS A 177 17.24 3.29 15.51
C HIS A 177 16.16 4.36 15.71
N GLN A 178 15.01 4.22 15.03
CA GLN A 178 13.91 5.17 15.11
C GLN A 178 13.08 5.00 16.40
N THR A 179 13.08 3.82 17.01
CA THR A 179 12.39 3.56 18.29
C THR A 179 13.19 3.98 19.52
N LYS A 180 14.48 4.33 19.39
CA LYS A 180 15.29 4.77 20.53
C LYS A 180 14.75 6.09 21.09
N GLY A 181 14.09 6.01 22.24
CA GLY A 181 13.50 7.15 22.94
C GLY A 181 12.02 7.38 22.67
N LEU A 182 11.41 6.63 21.74
CA LEU A 182 9.96 6.61 21.56
C LEU A 182 9.35 5.59 22.54
N CYS A 183 9.10 6.04 23.76
CA CYS A 183 8.26 5.32 24.71
C CYS A 183 6.85 5.88 24.60
N ALA A 184 6.04 5.35 23.67
CA ALA A 184 4.60 5.60 23.71
C ALA A 184 4.06 4.92 24.97
N SER A 185 3.79 5.72 26.00
CA SER A 185 3.31 5.18 27.27
C SER A 185 1.83 4.80 27.13
N HIS A 186 1.41 3.81 27.91
CA HIS A 186 0.04 3.26 27.93
C HIS A 186 -1.08 4.33 27.88
N PRO A 187 -1.02 5.48 28.58
CA PRO A 187 -2.11 6.48 28.53
C PRO A 187 -2.16 7.32 27.25
N GLU A 188 -1.12 7.35 26.41
CA GLU A 188 -1.08 8.17 25.19
C GLU A 188 -1.73 7.47 23.98
N VAL A 189 -1.74 6.13 24.00
CA VAL A 189 -2.22 5.30 22.89
C VAL A 189 -3.49 4.54 23.24
N MET A 190 -3.68 4.18 24.51
CA MET A 190 -4.86 3.44 24.95
C MET A 190 -6.09 4.35 24.94
N ASP A 191 -7.21 3.83 24.43
CA ASP A 191 -8.53 4.45 24.64
C ASP A 191 -9.02 4.10 26.06
N PRO A 192 -9.18 5.09 26.98
CA PRO A 192 -9.70 4.83 28.32
C PRO A 192 -11.23 4.62 28.35
N GLY A 193 -11.93 4.84 27.25
CA GLY A 193 -13.39 4.79 27.14
C GLY A 193 -13.98 3.42 26.79
N VAL A 194 -13.20 2.33 26.86
CA VAL A 194 -13.65 1.01 26.43
C VAL A 194 -14.71 0.44 27.39
N LEU A 195 -15.90 0.16 26.87
CA LEU A 195 -16.97 -0.51 27.62
C LEU A 195 -16.63 -1.98 27.82
N ALA A 196 -16.47 -2.39 29.08
CA ALA A 196 -16.21 -3.77 29.46
C ALA A 196 -17.46 -4.47 29.99
N LEU A 197 -17.56 -5.77 29.73
CA LEU A 197 -18.65 -6.62 30.23
C LEU A 197 -18.17 -7.38 31.46
N ALA A 198 -18.93 -7.34 32.56
CA ALA A 198 -18.62 -8.17 33.72
C ALA A 198 -19.02 -9.64 33.49
N ARG A 199 -18.25 -10.58 34.04
CA ARG A 199 -18.52 -12.03 33.99
C ARG A 199 -19.93 -12.38 34.48
N HIS A 200 -20.42 -11.64 35.47
CA HIS A 200 -21.76 -11.77 36.05
C HIS A 200 -22.67 -10.59 35.66
N CYS A 201 -22.80 -10.33 34.36
CA CYS A 201 -23.69 -9.28 33.83
C CYS A 201 -25.14 -9.78 33.66
N THR A 202 -26.10 -8.85 33.67
CA THR A 202 -27.49 -9.16 33.31
C THR A 202 -27.72 -9.00 31.80
N TYR A 203 -28.77 -9.65 31.27
CA TYR A 203 -29.18 -9.46 29.87
C TYR A 203 -29.51 -7.99 29.55
N GLY A 204 -29.98 -7.22 30.54
CA GLY A 204 -30.24 -5.79 30.41
C GLY A 204 -28.95 -5.00 30.17
N ASP A 205 -27.86 -5.37 30.85
CA ASP A 205 -26.54 -4.74 30.69
C ASP A 205 -25.93 -5.05 29.33
N ILE A 206 -26.10 -6.28 28.84
CA ILE A 206 -25.66 -6.66 27.48
C ILE A 206 -26.41 -5.83 26.44
N HIS A 207 -27.73 -5.72 26.58
CA HIS A 207 -28.55 -4.95 25.65
C HIS A 207 -28.26 -3.44 25.69
N SER A 208 -27.97 -2.88 26.87
CA SER A 208 -27.57 -1.48 26.99
C SER A 208 -26.18 -1.22 26.39
N LEU A 209 -25.23 -2.14 26.60
CA LEU A 209 -23.89 -2.09 26.02
C LEU A 209 -23.90 -2.17 24.48
N LEU A 210 -24.71 -3.07 23.91
CA LEU A 210 -24.89 -3.20 22.46
C LEU A 210 -25.56 -1.96 21.83
N LYS A 211 -26.36 -1.21 22.60
CA LYS A 211 -26.95 0.06 22.16
C LYS A 211 -26.01 1.26 22.26
N GLN A 212 -25.07 1.22 23.20
CA GLN A 212 -24.18 2.35 23.50
C GLN A 212 -22.91 2.36 22.65
N SER A 213 -22.48 1.21 22.14
CA SER A 213 -21.23 1.09 21.38
C SER A 213 -21.42 0.23 20.15
N ASP A 214 -20.65 0.54 19.09
CA ASP A 214 -20.62 -0.20 17.82
C ASP A 214 -19.36 -1.06 17.68
N ALA A 215 -18.63 -1.30 18.78
CA ALA A 215 -17.43 -2.11 18.75
C ALA A 215 -17.74 -3.56 18.36
N SER A 216 -16.84 -4.17 17.58
CA SER A 216 -16.97 -5.56 17.12
C SER A 216 -16.73 -6.57 18.24
N GLU A 217 -15.97 -6.18 19.25
CA GLU A 217 -15.52 -7.05 20.34
C GLU A 217 -15.46 -6.25 21.65
N PHE A 218 -15.85 -6.92 22.73
CA PHE A 218 -15.92 -6.34 24.07
C PHE A 218 -15.01 -7.11 25.03
N PRO A 219 -14.20 -6.42 25.84
CA PRO A 219 -13.43 -7.07 26.88
C PRO A 219 -14.35 -7.59 27.98
N LEU A 220 -14.11 -8.82 28.42
CA LEU A 220 -14.78 -9.48 29.54
C LEU A 220 -13.91 -9.33 30.78
N VAL A 221 -14.45 -8.68 31.82
CA VAL A 221 -13.79 -8.48 33.11
C VAL A 221 -14.44 -9.32 34.21
N GLU A 222 -13.68 -9.68 35.24
CA GLU A 222 -14.17 -10.54 36.34
C GLU A 222 -15.35 -9.88 37.08
N SER A 223 -15.20 -8.62 37.47
CA SER A 223 -16.26 -7.83 38.13
C SER A 223 -16.06 -6.33 37.85
N ALA A 224 -17.13 -5.53 37.97
CA ALA A 224 -17.05 -4.07 37.85
C ALA A 224 -16.14 -3.44 38.94
N THR A 225 -16.00 -4.11 40.09
CA THR A 225 -15.14 -3.68 41.20
C THR A 225 -13.70 -4.19 41.09
N SER A 226 -13.49 -5.26 40.33
CA SER A 226 -12.16 -5.83 40.07
C SER A 226 -11.99 -6.04 38.56
N PRO A 227 -11.52 -5.03 37.82
CA PRO A 227 -11.43 -5.04 36.37
C PRO A 227 -10.23 -5.88 35.89
N LEU A 228 -10.18 -7.15 36.30
CA LEU A 228 -9.25 -8.12 35.75
C LEU A 228 -9.80 -8.63 34.43
N LEU A 229 -9.02 -8.51 33.36
CA LEU A 229 -9.39 -9.03 32.05
C LEU A 229 -9.39 -10.57 32.06
N VAL A 230 -10.56 -11.16 31.81
CA VAL A 230 -10.75 -12.61 31.72
C VAL A 230 -10.68 -13.06 30.26
N GLY A 231 -11.20 -12.25 29.33
CA GLY A 231 -11.21 -12.59 27.91
C GLY A 231 -11.85 -11.50 27.05
N ALA A 232 -12.24 -11.86 25.83
CA ALA A 232 -12.95 -10.99 24.90
C ALA A 232 -14.13 -11.72 24.27
N VAL A 233 -15.21 -10.99 24.02
CA VAL A 233 -16.44 -11.54 23.45
C VAL A 233 -16.88 -10.70 22.26
N ARG A 234 -17.14 -11.36 21.14
CA ARG A 234 -17.61 -10.69 19.92
C ARG A 234 -19.07 -10.26 20.04
N ARG A 235 -19.38 -9.11 19.47
CA ARG A 235 -20.74 -8.55 19.37
C ARG A 235 -21.72 -9.54 18.73
N SER A 236 -21.34 -10.13 17.59
CA SER A 236 -22.19 -11.07 16.85
C SER A 236 -22.57 -12.30 17.67
N GLY A 237 -21.67 -12.77 18.54
CA GLY A 237 -21.95 -13.85 19.48
C GLY A 237 -22.98 -13.45 20.54
N LEU A 238 -22.83 -12.26 21.12
CA LEU A 238 -23.77 -11.72 22.11
C LEU A 238 -25.17 -11.50 21.52
N GLU A 239 -25.25 -10.92 20.33
CA GLU A 239 -26.54 -10.71 19.64
C GLU A 239 -27.24 -12.03 19.33
N GLN A 240 -26.50 -13.07 18.90
CA GLN A 240 -27.07 -14.39 18.68
C GLN A 240 -27.58 -15.04 19.97
N LEU A 241 -26.82 -14.93 21.06
CA LEU A 241 -27.22 -15.47 22.36
C LEU A 241 -28.44 -14.74 22.93
N LEU A 242 -28.47 -13.41 22.81
CA LEU A 242 -29.57 -12.58 23.27
C LEU A 242 -30.82 -12.81 22.42
N ALA A 243 -30.67 -12.98 21.10
CA ALA A 243 -31.77 -13.38 20.23
C ALA A 243 -32.31 -14.77 20.62
N ARG A 244 -31.45 -15.77 20.83
CA ARG A 244 -31.89 -17.10 21.28
C ARG A 244 -32.64 -17.06 22.61
N GLN A 245 -32.25 -16.20 23.54
CA GLN A 245 -32.88 -16.09 24.85
C GLN A 245 -34.21 -15.34 24.81
N MET A 246 -34.31 -14.24 24.03
CA MET A 246 -35.56 -13.47 23.90
C MET A 246 -36.60 -14.14 23.00
N PHE A 247 -36.13 -14.88 21.99
CA PHE A 247 -36.99 -15.43 20.94
C PHE A 247 -37.14 -16.96 21.00
N GLY A 248 -36.47 -17.65 21.92
CA GLY A 248 -36.52 -19.11 22.04
C GLY A 248 -35.77 -19.84 20.90
N PRO A 249 -35.72 -21.18 20.91
CA PRO A 249 -35.00 -21.94 19.89
C PRO A 249 -35.59 -21.69 18.50
N ALA A 250 -34.70 -21.38 17.55
CA ALA A 250 -34.93 -20.93 16.18
C ALA A 250 -35.66 -21.92 15.24
N ARG A 251 -36.51 -22.81 15.76
CA ARG A 251 -37.30 -23.74 14.94
C ARG A 251 -38.66 -23.16 14.52
N GLU A 252 -39.09 -22.02 15.06
CA GLU A 252 -40.45 -21.49 14.85
C GLU A 252 -40.55 -20.06 14.25
N GLN A 253 -39.44 -19.37 13.94
CA GLN A 253 -39.50 -17.90 13.81
C GLN A 253 -38.94 -17.25 12.54
N ALA A 254 -38.66 -18.00 11.48
CA ALA A 254 -38.38 -17.37 10.17
C ALA A 254 -39.53 -16.44 9.70
N GLY A 255 -40.78 -16.77 10.03
CA GLY A 255 -41.95 -15.93 9.68
C GLY A 255 -42.22 -14.77 10.65
N VAL A 256 -41.75 -14.86 11.89
CA VAL A 256 -42.09 -13.90 12.96
C VAL A 256 -41.15 -12.69 12.94
N ILE A 257 -39.88 -12.89 12.58
CA ILE A 257 -38.88 -11.81 12.48
C ILE A 257 -39.20 -10.84 11.33
N GLU A 258 -39.74 -11.33 10.20
CA GLU A 258 -40.20 -10.51 9.08
C GLU A 258 -41.39 -9.62 9.49
N GLN A 259 -42.37 -10.19 10.20
CA GLN A 259 -43.56 -9.46 10.66
C GLN A 259 -43.26 -8.44 11.76
N LEU A 260 -42.31 -8.73 12.65
CA LEU A 260 -41.86 -7.80 13.68
C LEU A 260 -41.04 -6.65 13.11
N ARG A 261 -40.22 -6.89 12.07
CA ARG A 261 -39.50 -5.83 11.34
C ARG A 261 -40.46 -4.81 10.73
N ASP A 262 -41.56 -5.27 10.15
CA ASP A 262 -42.58 -4.38 9.58
C ASP A 262 -43.42 -3.64 10.64
N ARG A 263 -43.68 -4.26 11.79
CA ARG A 263 -44.36 -3.60 12.91
C ARG A 263 -43.48 -2.58 13.63
N LEU A 264 -42.17 -2.84 13.74
CA LEU A 264 -41.20 -1.91 14.32
C LEU A 264 -40.99 -0.69 13.44
N LYS A 265 -40.92 -0.86 12.10
CA LYS A 265 -40.85 0.28 11.16
C LYS A 265 -42.05 1.23 11.29
N ARG A 266 -43.26 0.70 11.55
CA ARG A 266 -44.48 1.51 11.76
C ARG A 266 -44.54 2.20 13.14
N ARG A 267 -43.89 1.65 14.15
CA ARG A 267 -43.85 2.22 15.52
C ARG A 267 -42.74 3.26 15.68
N LEU A 268 -41.64 3.11 14.95
CA LEU A 268 -40.53 4.05 14.93
C LEU A 268 -40.85 5.35 14.19
N SER A 269 -41.80 5.35 13.25
CA SER A 269 -42.31 6.59 12.63
C SER A 269 -43.14 7.45 13.60
N ASP A 270 -43.76 6.85 14.61
CA ASP A 270 -44.69 7.52 15.52
C ASP A 270 -44.03 8.10 16.79
N LEU A 271 -42.79 7.73 17.09
CA LEU A 271 -42.11 8.07 18.35
C LEU A 271 -41.01 9.15 18.24
N SER A 272 -41.04 9.98 17.19
CA SER A 272 -40.14 11.15 17.05
C SER A 272 -40.45 12.32 18.02
N GLY A 273 -40.93 12.02 19.23
CA GLY A 273 -41.30 13.01 20.24
C GLY A 273 -40.75 12.65 21.63
N THR A 274 -39.59 13.23 21.95
CA THR A 274 -39.13 13.67 23.29
C THR A 274 -39.11 12.67 24.47
N ALA A 275 -37.96 12.57 25.16
CA ALA A 275 -37.71 13.02 26.55
C ALA A 275 -36.34 12.42 27.08
N PRO A 276 -35.79 12.80 28.27
CA PRO A 276 -34.39 13.18 28.42
C PRO A 276 -33.53 12.12 29.14
N LEU A 277 -32.19 12.21 28.98
CA LEU A 277 -31.22 11.33 29.64
C LEU A 277 -30.29 12.11 30.58
N ALA A 278 -30.08 11.57 31.78
CA ALA A 278 -29.11 12.08 32.74
C ALA A 278 -27.69 11.64 32.36
N ARG A 279 -26.78 12.62 32.17
CA ARG A 279 -25.33 12.39 32.04
C ARG A 279 -24.72 12.20 33.43
N LEU A 280 -23.79 11.26 33.56
CA LEU A 280 -22.87 11.20 34.71
C LEU A 280 -22.08 12.53 34.78
N ARG A 281 -22.30 13.27 35.87
CA ARG A 281 -21.66 14.56 36.15
C ARG A 281 -20.24 14.30 36.66
N ARG A 282 -19.26 15.05 36.13
CA ARG A 282 -17.87 15.10 36.62
C ARG A 282 -17.85 15.40 38.14
N PRO A 283 -16.90 14.86 38.92
CA PRO A 283 -16.46 15.53 40.14
C PRO A 283 -15.64 16.77 39.76
N THR A 284 -15.94 17.91 40.40
CA THR A 284 -15.14 19.13 40.33
C THR A 284 -13.78 18.93 40.99
N PRO A 285 -12.66 19.40 40.41
CA PRO A 285 -11.40 19.44 41.12
C PRO A 285 -11.44 20.49 42.25
N PRO A 286 -10.76 20.26 43.39
CA PRO A 286 -10.67 21.25 44.45
C PRO A 286 -9.83 22.46 44.00
N LEU A 287 -10.31 23.65 44.33
CA LEU A 287 -9.58 24.91 44.22
C LEU A 287 -8.32 24.84 45.11
N HIS A 288 -7.14 24.73 44.48
CA HIS A 288 -5.88 25.11 45.11
C HIS A 288 -5.42 26.44 44.50
N GLY A 289 -5.10 27.39 45.38
CA GLY A 289 -4.93 28.79 45.07
C GLY A 289 -3.80 29.07 44.07
N MET A 290 -4.10 29.92 43.09
CA MET A 290 -3.08 30.62 42.32
C MET A 290 -2.46 31.70 43.20
N HIS A 291 -1.22 31.47 43.63
CA HIS A 291 -0.28 32.52 43.99
C HIS A 291 0.85 32.50 42.97
N GLY A 292 1.02 33.61 42.24
CA GLY A 292 2.23 34.05 41.56
C GLY A 292 2.89 33.13 40.51
N MET A 293 2.92 33.58 39.24
CA MET A 293 4.16 34.16 38.67
C MET A 293 4.00 34.49 37.18
N HIS A 294 4.52 35.67 36.85
CA HIS A 294 4.83 36.18 35.52
C HIS A 294 5.72 35.24 34.69
N GLY A 295 5.60 35.32 33.36
CA GLY A 295 6.79 35.32 32.49
C GLY A 295 6.66 34.58 31.14
N MET A 296 6.79 35.36 30.06
CA MET A 296 7.36 35.01 28.73
C MET A 296 6.56 34.02 27.85
N ARG A 297 5.95 34.38 26.72
CA ARG A 297 6.44 34.95 25.42
C ARG A 297 7.66 34.24 24.81
N GLY A 298 7.41 33.55 23.68
CA GLY A 298 8.32 33.34 22.56
C GLY A 298 9.14 32.05 22.59
N PHE A 299 8.82 31.08 21.74
CA PHE A 299 9.39 30.83 20.39
C PHE A 299 8.62 29.68 19.74
#